data_AF-A0A494RFQ3-F1
#
_entry.id   AF-A0A494RFQ3-F1
#
_cell.length_a   1.000
_cell.length_b   1.000
_cell.length_c   1.000
_cell.angle_alpha   90.00
_cell.angle_beta   90.00
_cell.angle_gamma   90.00
#
_symmetry.space_group_name_H-M   'P 1'
#
loop_
_entity.id
_entity.type
_entity.pdbx_description
1 polymer ?
#
loop_
_entity_poly.entity_id
_entity_poly.type
_entity_poly.pdbx_seq_one_letter_code
_entity_poly.pdbx_strand_id
1 'polypeptide(L)'
;MSVLAKRPASFFNPVRAAAWAAVGLILLTPLVAMQFTSAVAWGAEDFLFAGLLLVGAGLLLELILWKVRTHRTRLVLAGLIVLAVLVIWADAAVGIF
;
A
#
# COMPACT_ATOMS: atom_id res chain seq x y z
N MET A 1 -17.44 40.62 12.25
CA MET A 1 -16.01 40.23 12.18
C MET A 1 -15.90 38.76 12.60
N SER A 2 -15.95 37.82 11.65
CA SER A 2 -15.77 36.39 11.95
C SER A 2 -14.28 36.05 11.89
N VAL A 3 -13.70 35.78 13.04
CA VAL A 3 -12.32 35.27 13.14
C VAL A 3 -12.28 33.89 12.47
N LEU A 4 -11.66 33.82 11.29
CA LEU A 4 -11.36 32.56 10.62
C LEU A 4 -10.34 31.80 11.49
N ALA A 5 -10.85 30.86 12.28
CA ALA A 5 -10.01 29.90 12.99
C ALA A 5 -9.22 29.10 11.96
N LYS A 6 -7.92 29.39 11.86
CA LYS A 6 -6.96 28.65 11.05
C LYS A 6 -6.91 27.22 11.59
N ARG A 7 -7.56 26.28 10.90
CA ARG A 7 -7.54 24.85 11.29
C ARG A 7 -6.08 24.42 11.46
N PRO A 8 -5.68 23.86 12.62
CA PRO A 8 -4.32 23.38 12.80
C PRO A 8 -4.04 22.33 11.72
N ALA A 9 -2.83 22.35 11.16
CA ALA A 9 -2.39 21.32 10.25
C ALA A 9 -2.43 19.98 11.00
N SER A 10 -3.37 19.11 10.63
CA SER A 10 -3.48 17.78 11.20
C SER A 10 -2.26 16.98 10.75
N PHE A 11 -1.24 16.87 11.60
CA PHE A 11 -0.06 16.04 11.35
C PHE A 11 -0.43 14.57 11.11
N PHE A 12 -1.52 14.13 11.73
CA PHE A 12 -2.09 12.81 11.55
C PHE A 12 -3.15 12.84 10.45
N ASN A 13 -2.85 12.21 9.32
CA ASN A 13 -3.89 11.77 8.41
C ASN A 13 -4.19 10.30 8.74
N PRO A 14 -5.32 10.00 9.40
CA PRO A 14 -5.63 8.63 9.82
C PRO A 14 -5.71 7.67 8.63
N VAL A 15 -6.03 8.15 7.43
CA VAL A 15 -6.05 7.35 6.21
C VAL A 15 -4.63 6.92 5.80
N ARG A 16 -3.64 7.82 5.90
CA ARG A 16 -2.24 7.48 5.61
C ARG A 16 -1.72 6.46 6.60
N ALA A 17 -2.00 6.65 7.89
CA ALA A 17 -1.63 5.70 8.93
C ALA A 17 -2.28 4.33 8.70
N ALA A 18 -3.57 4.29 8.37
CA ALA A 18 -4.28 3.05 8.06
C ALA A 18 -3.70 2.34 6.83
N ALA A 19 -3.30 3.08 5.78
CA ALA A 19 -2.70 2.49 4.59
C ALA A 19 -1.34 1.84 4.89
N TRP A 20 -0.46 2.52 5.64
CA TRP A 20 0.82 1.95 6.04
C TRP A 20 0.67 0.79 7.01
N ALA A 21 -0.30 0.86 7.94
CA ALA A 21 -0.63 -0.26 8.81
C ALA A 21 -1.14 -1.47 8.02
N ALA A 22 -1.95 -1.26 6.98
CA ALA A 22 -2.43 -2.33 6.11
C ALA A 22 -1.27 -3.05 5.40
N VAL A 23 -0.26 -2.32 4.90
CA VAL A 23 0.95 -2.94 4.31
C VAL A 23 1.65 -3.84 5.33
N GLY A 24 1.85 -3.35 6.55
CA GLY A 24 2.45 -4.13 7.64
C GLY A 24 1.63 -5.38 7.96
N LEU A 25 0.31 -5.25 8.09
CA LEU A 25 -0.59 -6.37 8.38
C LEU A 25 -0.58 -7.43 7.27
N ILE A 26 -0.56 -7.01 6.00
CA ILE A 26 -0.48 -7.93 4.85
C ILE A 26 0.83 -8.73 4.86
N LEU A 27 1.96 -8.12 5.24
CA LEU A 27 3.22 -8.85 5.39
C LEU A 27 3.26 -9.72 6.64
N LEU A 28 2.57 -9.34 7.71
CA LEU A 28 2.48 -10.16 8.92
C LEU A 28 1.64 -11.41 8.71
N THR A 29 0.63 -11.39 7.83
CA THR A 29 -0.22 -12.56 7.57
C THR A 29 0.55 -13.85 7.25
N PRO A 30 1.47 -13.89 6.26
CA PRO A 30 2.25 -15.09 5.99
C PRO A 30 3.21 -15.45 7.13
N LEU A 31 3.84 -14.46 7.78
CA LEU A 31 4.74 -14.71 8.91
C LEU A 31 4.02 -15.43 10.07
N VAL A 32 2.80 -14.98 10.39
CA VAL A 32 1.95 -15.59 11.40
C VAL A 32 1.46 -16.96 10.93
N ALA A 33 1.01 -17.08 9.68
CA ALA A 33 0.52 -18.36 9.13
C ALA A 33 1.57 -19.47 9.17
N MET A 34 2.84 -19.15 8.84
CA MET A 34 3.97 -20.07 8.91
C MET A 34 4.25 -20.63 10.31
N GLN A 35 3.75 -19.98 11.37
CA GLN A 35 3.86 -20.51 12.74
C GLN A 35 2.86 -21.63 13.03
N PHE A 36 1.78 -21.72 12.24
CA PHE A 36 0.69 -22.68 12.46
C PHE A 36 0.64 -23.77 11.39
N THR A 37 1.17 -23.53 10.19
CA THR A 37 1.10 -24.48 9.07
C THR A 37 2.30 -24.36 8.14
N SER A 38 2.70 -25.49 7.55
CA SER A 38 3.68 -25.54 6.46
C SER A 38 3.07 -25.29 5.08
N ALA A 39 1.74 -25.08 5.00
CA ALA A 39 1.06 -24.78 3.73
C ALA A 39 1.43 -23.40 3.16
N VAL A 40 1.89 -22.48 4.01
CA VAL A 40 2.52 -21.22 3.60
C VAL A 40 4.00 -21.37 3.87
N ALA A 41 4.84 -21.20 2.84
CA ALA A 41 6.28 -21.40 2.95
C ALA A 41 7.02 -20.23 2.30
N TRP A 42 6.87 -19.03 2.87
CA TRP A 42 7.54 -17.84 2.37
C TRP A 42 9.00 -17.78 2.85
N GLY A 43 9.93 -17.64 1.92
CA GLY A 43 11.32 -17.32 2.18
C GLY A 43 11.55 -15.83 2.43
N ALA A 44 12.78 -15.45 2.78
CA ALA A 44 13.13 -14.04 2.97
C ALA A 44 12.98 -13.22 1.67
N GLU A 45 13.20 -13.86 0.53
CA GLU A 45 12.98 -13.37 -0.81
C GLU A 45 11.52 -12.99 -1.08
N ASP A 46 10.55 -13.77 -0.60
CA ASP A 46 9.12 -13.50 -0.78
C ASP A 46 8.71 -12.28 0.04
N PHE A 47 9.17 -12.18 1.29
CA PHE A 47 8.94 -11.00 2.12
C PHE A 47 9.60 -9.75 1.53
N LEU A 48 10.81 -9.88 0.98
CA LEU A 48 11.50 -8.76 0.34
C LEU A 48 10.75 -8.31 -0.92
N PHE A 49 10.32 -9.25 -1.76
CA PHE A 49 9.56 -8.96 -2.97
C PHE A 49 8.22 -8.29 -2.65
N ALA A 50 7.41 -8.90 -1.78
CA ALA A 50 6.13 -8.36 -1.36
C ALA A 50 6.29 -7.00 -0.65
N GLY A 51 7.33 -6.87 0.18
CA GLY A 51 7.66 -5.61 0.85
C GLY A 51 7.98 -4.50 -0.14
N LEU A 52 8.85 -4.77 -1.10
CA LEU A 52 9.24 -3.80 -2.13
C LEU A 52 8.04 -3.42 -3.01
N LEU A 53 7.21 -4.39 -3.39
CA LEU A 53 6.00 -4.18 -4.19
C LEU A 53 4.99 -3.27 -3.46
N LEU A 54 4.66 -3.56 -2.21
CA LEU A 54 3.66 -2.80 -1.45
C LEU A 54 4.18 -1.43 -1.01
N VAL A 55 5.41 -1.36 -0.50
CA VAL A 55 6.01 -0.08 -0.10
C VAL A 55 6.24 0.80 -1.32
N GLY A 56 6.73 0.24 -2.43
CA GLY A 56 6.90 0.95 -3.69
C GLY A 56 5.57 1.53 -4.19
N ALA A 57 4.50 0.73 -4.18
CA ALA A 57 3.17 1.21 -4.51
C ALA A 57 2.68 2.33 -3.58
N GLY A 58 2.87 2.17 -2.27
CA GLY A 58 2.55 3.20 -1.27
C GLY A 58 3.28 4.52 -1.52
N LEU A 59 4.58 4.46 -1.83
CA LEU A 59 5.39 5.64 -2.17
C LEU A 59 4.91 6.31 -3.47
N LEU A 60 4.56 5.53 -4.50
CA LEU A 60 4.01 6.07 -5.75
C LEU A 60 2.66 6.76 -5.52
N LEU A 61 1.80 6.18 -4.67
CA LEU A 61 0.52 6.79 -4.27
C LEU A 61 0.74 8.11 -3.52
N GLU A 62 1.66 8.16 -2.57
CA GLU A 62 2.03 9.40 -1.87
C GLU A 62 2.56 10.46 -2.85
N LEU A 63 3.37 10.06 -3.83
CA LEU A 63 3.88 10.95 -4.87
C LEU A 63 2.76 11.52 -5.76
N ILE A 64 1.76 10.70 -6.11
CA ILE A 64 0.57 11.15 -6.84
C ILE A 64 -0.22 12.16 -6.03
N LEU A 65 -0.46 11.87 -4.74
CA LEU A 65 -1.19 12.75 -3.84
C LEU A 65 -0.46 14.09 -3.66
N TRP A 66 0.87 14.07 -3.65
CA TRP A 66 1.70 15.26 -3.53
C TRP A 66 1.72 16.10 -4.81
N LYS A 67 1.86 15.48 -5.99
CA LYS A 67 2.16 16.21 -7.24
C LYS A 67 0.94 16.48 -8.12
N VAL A 68 -0.03 15.58 -8.15
CA VAL A 68 -1.21 15.70 -9.02
C VAL A 68 -2.24 16.57 -8.32
N ARG A 69 -2.80 17.60 -8.96
CA ARG A 69 -3.83 18.48 -8.34
C ARG A 69 -5.26 18.00 -8.59
N THR A 70 -5.51 17.34 -9.73
CA THR A 70 -6.85 16.95 -10.15
C THR A 70 -7.28 15.63 -9.52
N HIS A 71 -8.42 15.63 -8.83
CA HIS A 71 -8.95 14.44 -8.15
C HIS A 71 -9.18 13.26 -9.12
N ARG A 72 -9.76 13.53 -10.30
CA ARG A 72 -10.00 12.50 -11.32
C ARG A 72 -8.71 11.80 -11.76
N THR A 73 -7.65 12.57 -12.02
CA THR A 73 -6.35 12.02 -12.41
C THR A 73 -5.70 11.23 -11.28
N ARG A 74 -5.82 11.69 -10.03
CA ARG A 74 -5.36 10.94 -8.85
C ARG A 74 -6.01 9.56 -8.77
N LEU A 75 -7.34 9.49 -8.92
CA LEU A 75 -8.07 8.23 -8.86
C LEU A 75 -7.65 7.27 -9.97
N VAL A 76 -7.50 7.75 -11.21
CA VAL A 76 -7.08 6.91 -12.35
C VAL A 76 -5.68 6.36 -12.10
N LEU A 77 -4.71 7.20 -11.73
CA LEU A 77 -3.34 6.75 -11.48
C LEU A 77 -3.23 5.82 -10.28
N ALA A 78 -3.98 6.09 -9.20
CA ALA A 78 -4.04 5.21 -8.04
C ALA A 78 -4.63 3.84 -8.41
N GLY A 79 -5.72 3.83 -9.19
CA GLY A 79 -6.33 2.60 -9.71
C GLY A 79 -5.35 1.79 -10.57
N LEU A 80 -4.57 2.44 -11.43
CA LEU A 80 -3.55 1.76 -12.24
C LEU A 80 -2.44 1.15 -11.38
N ILE A 81 -1.96 1.84 -10.34
CA ILE A 81 -0.97 1.27 -9.42
C ILE A 81 -1.53 0.06 -8.70
N VAL A 82 -2.75 0.16 -8.17
CA VAL A 82 -3.40 -0.96 -7.47
C VAL A 82 -3.56 -2.15 -8.41
N LEU A 83 -4.03 -1.92 -9.64
CA LEU A 83 -4.13 -2.99 -10.66
C LEU A 83 -2.77 -3.61 -10.97
N ALA A 84 -1.72 -2.80 -11.14
CA ALA A 84 -0.37 -3.31 -11.39
C ALA A 84 0.13 -4.17 -10.22
N VAL A 85 -0.07 -3.73 -8.97
CA VAL A 85 0.26 -4.52 -7.78
C VAL A 85 -0.48 -5.85 -7.78
N LEU A 86 -1.80 -5.84 -8.04
CA LEU A 86 -2.60 -7.06 -8.07
C LEU A 86 -2.15 -8.03 -9.16
N VAL A 87 -1.82 -7.52 -10.35
CA VAL A 87 -1.32 -8.36 -11.46
C VAL A 87 0.03 -8.96 -11.12
N ILE A 88 0.99 -8.15 -10.65
CA ILE A 88 2.32 -8.61 -10.27
C ILE A 88 2.23 -9.63 -9.12
N TRP A 89 1.36 -9.38 -8.14
CA TRP A 89 1.14 -10.29 -7.02
C TRP A 89 0.52 -11.61 -7.47
N ALA A 90 -0.51 -11.55 -8.31
CA ALA A 90 -1.19 -12.74 -8.78
C ALA A 90 -0.27 -13.60 -9.65
N ASP A 91 0.57 -12.97 -10.46
CA ASP A 91 1.60 -13.67 -11.22
C ASP A 91 2.65 -14.31 -10.31
N ALA A 92 3.16 -13.58 -9.33
CA ALA A 92 4.13 -14.13 -8.37
C ALA A 92 3.53 -15.27 -7.50
N ALA A 93 2.23 -15.24 -7.22
CA ALA A 93 1.56 -16.21 -6.37
C ALA A 93 1.07 -17.46 -7.12
N VAL A 94 0.62 -17.30 -8.37
CA VAL A 94 -0.07 -18.35 -9.14
C VAL A 94 0.67 -18.72 -10.43
N GLY A 95 1.54 -17.85 -10.95
CA GLY A 95 2.19 -18.00 -12.26
C GLY A 95 1.18 -17.86 -13.39
N ILE A 96 0.67 -16.64 -13.59
CA ILE A 96 -0.39 -16.39 -14.58
C ILE A 96 0.22 -16.28 -15.99
N PHE A 97 1.47 -15.87 -16.08
CA PHE A 97 2.23 -15.73 -17.33
C PHE A 97 3.39 -16.72 -17.39
#